data_AF-A0AAJ1I1W2-F1
#
_entry.id   AF-A0AAJ1I1W2-F1
#
_cell.length_a   1.000
_cell.length_b   1.000
_cell.length_c   1.000
_cell.angle_alpha   90.00
_cell.angle_beta   90.00
_cell.angle_gamma   90.00
#
_symmetry.space_group_name_H-M   'P 1'
#
loop_
_entity.id
_entity.type
_entity.pdbx_description
1 polymer ?
#
loop_
_entity_poly.entity_id
_entity_poly.type
_entity_poly.pdbx_seq_one_letter_code
_entity_poly.pdbx_strand_id
1 'polypeptide(L)'
;MTMPNLPRTFAILLLPTLLAGCKLDDIPGLGPDPRAVAKEAEAKAIGGACRHALRGLEDCYTLNPKSPKALVFAGWKDMDEYMRANKIEGTPSVLGQSDRRRSDKEDVPAEPSAGRNRS
;
A
#
# COMPACT_ATOMS: atom_id res chain seq x y z
N MET A 1 -54.13 26.81 30.32
CA MET A 1 -53.06 25.82 30.08
C MET A 1 -51.91 26.51 29.36
N THR A 2 -50.89 26.94 30.10
CA THR A 2 -49.67 27.54 29.55
C THR A 2 -48.69 26.40 29.25
N MET A 3 -48.34 26.16 27.99
CA MET A 3 -47.29 25.20 27.60
C MET A 3 -45.93 25.91 27.63
N PRO A 4 -45.07 25.76 28.67
CA PRO A 4 -43.90 26.62 28.83
C PRO A 4 -42.62 26.05 28.21
N ASN A 5 -42.64 24.85 27.60
CA ASN A 5 -41.40 24.08 27.39
C ASN A 5 -41.12 23.64 25.94
N LEU A 6 -42.01 23.91 24.99
CA LEU A 6 -41.84 23.50 23.59
C LEU A 6 -40.57 24.04 22.89
N PRO A 7 -40.14 25.30 23.09
CA PRO A 7 -38.89 25.78 22.48
C PRO A 7 -37.64 25.21 23.17
N ARG A 8 -37.74 24.89 24.47
CA ARG A 8 -36.64 24.28 25.24
C ARG A 8 -36.40 22.83 24.84
N THR A 9 -37.45 22.05 24.65
CA THR A 9 -37.31 20.65 24.20
C THR A 9 -36.79 20.56 22.77
N PHE A 10 -37.21 21.47 21.88
CA PHE A 10 -36.64 21.58 20.54
C PHE A 10 -35.15 21.94 20.56
N ALA A 11 -34.74 22.90 21.39
CA ALA A 11 -33.34 23.30 21.52
C ALA A 11 -32.44 22.17 22.06
N ILE A 12 -32.96 21.35 23.00
CA ILE A 12 -32.23 20.21 23.58
C ILE A 12 -32.04 19.07 22.56
N LEU A 13 -32.98 18.88 21.63
CA LEU A 13 -32.90 17.87 20.56
C LEU A 13 -32.07 18.33 19.35
N LEU A 14 -32.03 19.64 19.07
CA LEU A 14 -31.26 20.21 17.97
C LEU A 14 -29.74 20.22 18.25
N LEU A 15 -29.35 20.40 19.52
CA LEU A 15 -27.95 20.54 19.91
C LEU A 15 -27.09 19.28 19.63
N PRO A 16 -27.52 18.04 19.97
CA PRO A 16 -26.75 16.84 19.63
C PRO A 16 -26.79 16.50 18.14
N THR A 17 -27.82 16.90 17.40
CA THR A 17 -27.89 16.69 15.95
C THR A 17 -26.96 17.63 15.18
N LEU A 18 -26.73 18.85 15.68
CA LEU A 18 -25.66 19.72 15.15
C LEU A 18 -24.25 19.20 15.50
N LEU A 19 -24.05 18.59 16.68
CA LEU A 19 -22.75 18.02 17.06
C LEU A 19 -22.41 16.72 16.30
N ALA A 20 -23.40 15.93 15.89
CA ALA A 20 -23.20 14.72 15.09
C ALA A 20 -22.74 15.01 13.64
N GLY A 21 -22.79 16.28 13.19
CA GLY A 21 -22.32 16.69 11.87
C GLY A 21 -20.82 16.94 11.77
N CYS A 22 -20.12 17.11 12.90
CA CYS A 22 -18.66 17.22 12.90
C CYS A 22 -18.06 15.83 12.79
N LYS A 23 -17.44 15.50 11.65
CA LYS A 23 -16.67 14.26 11.54
C LYS A 23 -15.56 14.31 12.57
N LEU A 24 -15.52 13.30 13.43
CA LEU A 24 -14.52 13.16 14.48
C LEU A 24 -13.08 13.18 13.91
N ASP A 25 -12.95 12.76 12.65
CA ASP A 25 -11.70 12.77 11.86
C ASP A 25 -11.18 14.19 11.54
N ASP A 26 -12.04 15.21 11.52
CA ASP A 26 -11.67 16.61 11.22
C ASP A 26 -11.23 17.40 12.47
N ILE A 27 -11.36 16.80 13.67
CA ILE A 27 -10.94 17.43 14.92
C ILE A 27 -9.44 17.17 15.13
N PRO A 28 -8.57 18.20 15.08
CA PRO A 28 -7.14 18.01 15.28
C PRO A 28 -6.86 17.41 16.67
N GLY A 29 -6.32 16.19 16.68
CA GLY A 29 -5.94 15.45 17.91
C GLY A 29 -6.90 14.34 18.35
N LEU A 30 -8.07 14.18 17.73
CA LEU A 30 -9.02 13.09 18.02
C LEU A 30 -9.13 12.04 16.90
N GLY A 31 -8.44 12.25 15.78
CA GLY A 31 -8.36 11.29 14.68
C GLY A 31 -7.56 10.02 15.02
N PRO A 32 -7.63 8.99 14.16
CA PRO A 32 -6.84 7.77 14.33
C PRO A 32 -5.35 8.08 14.46
N ASP A 33 -4.64 7.30 15.29
CA ASP A 33 -3.21 7.50 15.56
C ASP A 33 -2.42 7.67 14.25
N PRO A 34 -1.64 8.75 14.09
CA PRO A 34 -0.97 9.06 12.83
C PRO A 34 -0.02 7.95 12.37
N ARG A 35 0.52 7.15 13.30
CA ARG A 35 1.38 6.01 12.96
C ARG A 35 0.55 4.84 12.45
N ALA A 36 -0.65 4.62 12.99
CA ALA A 36 -1.58 3.65 12.44
C ALA A 36 -1.97 4.02 11.00
N VAL A 37 -2.38 5.26 10.76
CA VAL A 37 -2.71 5.76 9.41
C VAL A 37 -1.54 5.59 8.44
N ALA A 38 -0.32 5.95 8.87
CA ALA A 38 0.88 5.75 8.06
C ALA A 38 1.11 4.27 7.74
N LYS A 39 0.99 3.36 8.71
CA LYS A 39 1.13 1.92 8.48
C LYS A 39 0.10 1.37 7.49
N GLU A 40 -1.13 1.86 7.55
CA GLU A 40 -2.17 1.44 6.61
C GLU A 40 -1.89 1.94 5.19
N ALA A 41 -1.44 3.19 5.06
CA ALA A 41 -1.05 3.77 3.78
C ALA A 41 0.15 3.02 3.17
N GLU A 42 1.18 2.73 3.96
CA GLU A 42 2.34 1.96 3.54
C GLU A 42 1.95 0.55 3.07
N ALA A 43 1.07 -0.13 3.79
CA ALA A 43 0.61 -1.47 3.40
C ALA A 43 -0.11 -1.47 2.04
N LYS A 44 -0.99 -0.49 1.80
CA LYS A 44 -1.67 -0.34 0.51
C LYS A 44 -0.68 0.02 -0.61
N ALA A 45 0.28 0.91 -0.34
CA ALA A 45 1.32 1.28 -1.28
C ALA A 45 2.17 0.07 -1.71
N ILE A 46 2.56 -0.78 -0.77
CA ILE A 46 3.26 -2.05 -1.03
C ILE A 46 2.44 -2.96 -1.96
N GLY A 47 1.14 -3.13 -1.66
CA GLY A 47 0.23 -3.93 -2.49
C GLY A 47 0.15 -3.43 -3.93
N GLY A 48 -0.03 -2.12 -4.10
CA GLY A 48 -0.07 -1.48 -5.41
C GLY A 48 1.24 -1.63 -6.16
N ALA A 49 2.38 -1.43 -5.48
CA ALA A 49 3.70 -1.63 -6.06
C ALA A 49 3.90 -3.08 -6.53
N CYS A 50 3.54 -4.07 -5.71
CA CYS A 50 3.61 -5.49 -6.09
C CYS A 50 2.77 -5.79 -7.33
N ARG A 51 1.57 -5.22 -7.44
CA ARG A 51 0.73 -5.40 -8.61
C ARG A 51 1.34 -4.80 -9.87
N HIS A 52 1.78 -3.54 -9.77
CA HIS A 52 2.45 -2.86 -10.86
C HIS A 52 3.73 -3.61 -11.27
N ALA A 53 4.39 -4.27 -10.32
CA ALA A 53 5.58 -5.08 -10.54
C ALA A 53 5.31 -6.47 -11.16
N LEU A 54 4.05 -6.75 -11.52
CA LEU A 54 3.57 -8.04 -12.04
C LEU A 54 3.89 -9.23 -11.10
N ARG A 55 3.85 -8.99 -9.79
CA ARG A 55 4.13 -10.00 -8.76
C ARG A 55 2.83 -10.55 -8.15
N GLY A 56 2.85 -11.84 -7.82
CA GLY A 56 1.79 -12.51 -7.07
C GLY A 56 1.72 -12.04 -5.60
N LEU A 57 0.56 -12.22 -4.96
CA LEU A 57 0.36 -11.81 -3.57
C LEU A 57 1.21 -12.61 -2.58
N GLU A 58 1.40 -13.91 -2.82
CA GLU A 58 2.22 -14.77 -1.95
C GLU A 58 3.67 -14.28 -1.84
N ASP A 59 4.27 -13.88 -2.97
CA ASP A 59 5.60 -13.28 -2.99
C ASP A 59 5.59 -11.92 -2.25
N CYS A 60 4.54 -11.12 -2.46
CA CYS A 60 4.41 -9.81 -1.83
C CYS A 60 4.34 -9.92 -0.29
N TYR A 61 3.61 -10.92 0.23
CA TYR A 61 3.55 -11.22 1.66
C TYR A 61 4.88 -11.73 2.20
N THR A 62 5.59 -12.55 1.43
CA THR A 62 6.90 -13.09 1.81
C THR A 62 7.94 -11.97 1.92
N LEU A 63 7.91 -11.00 1.00
CA LEU A 63 8.82 -9.84 1.00
C LEU A 63 8.45 -8.80 2.08
N ASN A 64 7.20 -8.75 2.53
CA ASN A 64 6.71 -7.72 3.45
C ASN A 64 6.00 -8.33 4.68
N PRO A 65 6.71 -9.12 5.52
CA PRO A 65 6.10 -9.85 6.64
C PRO A 65 5.57 -8.94 7.75
N LYS A 66 6.03 -7.69 7.81
CA LYS A 66 5.59 -6.68 8.80
C LYS A 66 4.34 -5.93 8.36
N SER A 67 3.93 -6.07 7.10
CA SER A 67 2.79 -5.35 6.54
C SER A 67 1.50 -6.15 6.74
N PRO A 68 0.40 -5.51 7.16
CA PRO A 68 -0.89 -6.17 7.31
C PRO A 68 -1.39 -6.71 5.96
N LYS A 69 -1.45 -8.04 5.83
CA LYS A 69 -1.80 -8.74 4.57
C LYS A 69 -3.09 -8.25 3.94
N ALA A 70 -4.11 -7.96 4.76
CA ALA A 70 -5.40 -7.46 4.28
C ALA A 70 -5.29 -6.11 3.54
N LEU A 71 -4.44 -5.20 4.03
CA LEU A 71 -4.25 -3.88 3.41
C LEU A 71 -3.33 -3.94 2.20
N VAL A 72 -2.34 -4.83 2.21
CA VAL A 72 -1.56 -5.17 1.02
C VAL A 72 -2.46 -5.71 -0.08
N PHE A 73 -3.37 -6.63 0.24
CA PHE A 73 -4.36 -7.12 -0.72
C PHE A 73 -5.27 -6.02 -1.25
N ALA A 74 -5.76 -5.13 -0.37
CA ALA A 74 -6.58 -3.99 -0.78
C ALA A 74 -5.86 -3.13 -1.82
N GLY A 75 -4.63 -2.68 -1.52
CA GLY A 75 -3.85 -1.88 -2.46
C GLY A 75 -3.49 -2.61 -3.76
N TRP A 76 -3.28 -3.93 -3.70
CA TRP A 76 -3.04 -4.75 -4.89
C TRP A 76 -4.27 -4.79 -5.81
N LYS A 77 -5.48 -4.97 -5.25
CA LYS A 77 -6.72 -4.95 -6.02
C LYS A 77 -6.97 -3.57 -6.64
N ASP A 78 -6.79 -2.52 -5.86
CA ASP A 78 -7.06 -1.15 -6.32
C ASP A 78 -6.13 -0.79 -7.49
N MET A 79 -4.86 -1.24 -7.43
CA MET A 79 -3.93 -1.11 -8.54
C MET A 79 -4.26 -2.02 -9.73
N ASP A 80 -4.76 -3.26 -9.52
CA ASP A 80 -5.20 -4.13 -10.62
C ASP A 80 -6.36 -3.49 -11.38
N GLU A 81 -7.35 -2.99 -10.66
CA GLU A 81 -8.50 -2.28 -11.22
C GLU A 81 -8.05 -1.03 -11.97
N TYR A 82 -7.19 -0.21 -11.36
CA TYR A 82 -6.63 0.98 -11.99
C TYR A 82 -5.86 0.65 -13.28
N MET A 83 -5.00 -0.36 -13.27
CA MET A 83 -4.24 -0.76 -14.45
C MET A 83 -5.15 -1.28 -15.58
N ARG A 84 -6.20 -2.04 -15.24
CA ARG A 84 -7.18 -2.55 -16.23
C ARG A 84 -8.01 -1.42 -16.82
N ALA A 85 -8.51 -0.51 -15.98
CA ALA A 85 -9.32 0.62 -16.40
C ALA A 85 -8.52 1.58 -17.32
N ASN A 86 -7.22 1.72 -17.08
CA ASN A 86 -6.36 2.68 -17.78
C ASN A 86 -5.39 2.06 -18.79
N LYS A 87 -5.44 0.74 -19.00
CA LYS A 87 -4.54 -0.02 -19.90
C LYS A 87 -3.05 0.22 -19.60
N ILE A 88 -2.72 0.28 -18.32
CA ILE A 88 -1.34 0.50 -17.87
C ILE A 88 -0.62 -0.85 -17.86
N GLU A 89 0.51 -0.91 -18.55
CA GLU A 89 1.41 -2.06 -18.49
C GLU A 89 2.23 -2.04 -17.19
N GLY A 90 2.38 -3.21 -16.57
CA GLY A 90 3.22 -3.36 -15.39
C GLY A 90 4.70 -3.46 -15.75
N THR A 91 5.57 -3.14 -14.80
CA THR A 91 7.02 -3.23 -14.96
C THR A 91 7.56 -4.40 -14.14
N PRO A 92 7.97 -5.53 -14.75
CA PRO A 92 8.46 -6.69 -14.02
C PRO A 92 9.56 -6.34 -13.01
N SER A 93 9.48 -6.88 -11.79
CA SER A 93 10.52 -6.63 -10.79
C SER A 93 11.84 -7.32 -11.14
N VAL A 94 12.97 -6.64 -10.94
CA VAL A 94 14.32 -7.18 -11.16
C VAL A 94 14.94 -7.85 -9.92
N LEU A 95 14.30 -7.77 -8.75
CA LEU A 95 14.85 -8.25 -7.47
C LEU A 95 15.15 -9.77 -7.44
N GLY A 96 14.57 -10.58 -8.33
CA GLY A 96 14.91 -12.01 -8.47
C GLY A 96 15.91 -12.34 -9.60
N GLN A 97 16.16 -11.40 -10.52
CA GLN A 97 17.12 -11.57 -11.61
C GLN A 97 18.56 -11.27 -11.15
N SER A 98 18.75 -10.44 -10.13
CA SER A 98 20.07 -10.15 -9.57
C SER A 98 20.72 -11.39 -8.95
N ASP A 99 19.94 -12.24 -8.28
CA ASP A 99 20.46 -13.46 -7.64
C ASP A 99 20.82 -14.53 -8.69
N ARG A 100 19.96 -14.69 -9.72
CA ARG A 100 20.26 -15.60 -10.84
C ARG A 100 21.47 -15.17 -11.64
N ARG A 101 21.57 -13.88 -11.97
CA ARG A 101 22.71 -13.31 -12.71
C ARG A 101 24.02 -13.37 -11.92
N ARG A 102 23.97 -13.40 -10.59
CA ARG A 102 25.14 -13.69 -9.74
C ARG A 102 25.53 -15.16 -9.84
N SER A 103 24.57 -16.07 -9.69
CA SER A 103 24.79 -17.51 -9.83
C SER A 103 25.37 -17.88 -11.21
N ASP A 104 24.83 -17.31 -12.28
CA ASP A 104 25.28 -17.56 -13.67
C ASP A 104 26.70 -17.02 -13.94
N LYS A 105 27.18 -16.05 -13.14
CA LYS A 105 28.52 -15.47 -13.29
C LYS A 105 29.61 -16.23 -12.54
N GLU A 106 29.25 -16.99 -11.51
CA GLU A 106 30.18 -17.82 -10.73
C GLU A 106 30.47 -19.16 -11.41
N ASP A 107 29.57 -19.65 -12.26
CA ASP A 107 29.70 -20.94 -12.97
C ASP A 107 30.35 -20.85 -14.37
N VAL A 108 30.81 -19.68 -14.82
CA VAL A 108 31.59 -19.56 -16.08
C VAL A 108 33.06 -19.86 -15.78
N PRO A 109 33.63 -21.00 -16.24
CA PRO A 109 35.06 -21.24 -16.10
C PRO A 109 35.80 -20.18 -16.92
N ALA A 110 36.78 -19.52 -16.30
CA ALA A 110 37.67 -18.62 -17.02
C ALA A 110 38.39 -19.43 -18.11
N GLU A 111 38.14 -19.10 -19.38
CA GLU A 111 38.93 -19.65 -20.48
C GLU A 111 40.41 -19.26 -20.27
N PRO A 112 41.35 -20.21 -20.39
CA PRO A 112 42.76 -19.89 -20.28
C PRO A 112 43.12 -19.03 -21.49
N SER A 113 43.68 -17.84 -21.26
CA SER A 113 44.17 -17.00 -22.35
C SER A 113 45.28 -17.76 -23.09
N ALA A 114 44.94 -18.33 -24.25
CA ALA A 114 45.90 -18.90 -25.16
C ALA A 114 46.87 -17.79 -25.59
N GLY A 115 48.15 -18.05 -25.37
CA GLY A 115 49.23 -17.08 -25.52
C GLY A 115 49.28 -16.42 -26.89
N ARG A 116 49.76 -15.17 -26.89
CA ARG A 116 50.23 -14.50 -28.10
C ARG A 116 51.66 -14.03 -27.89
N ASN A 117 52.60 -14.98 -28.02
CA ASN A 117 53.95 -14.64 -28.45
C ASN A 117 53.85 -14.13 -29.89
N ARG A 118 54.15 -12.85 -30.12
CA ARG A 118 54.69 -12.38 -31.41
C ARG A 118 55.39 -11.01 -31.27
N SER A 119 56.69 -11.05 -31.56
CA SER A 119 57.67 -9.98 -31.87
C SER A 119 58.60 -9.60 -30.74
#